data_AF-A0ABD0PC66-F1
#
_entry.id   AF-A0ABD0PC66-F1
#
_cell.length_a   1.000
_cell.length_b   1.000
_cell.length_c   1.000
_cell.angle_alpha   90.00
_cell.angle_beta   90.00
_cell.angle_gamma   90.00
#
_symmetry.space_group_name_H-M   'P 1'
#
loop_
_entity.id
_entity.type
_entity.pdbx_description
1 polymer ?
#
loop_
_entity_poly.entity_id
_entity_poly.type
_entity_poly.pdbx_seq_one_letter_code
_entity_poly.pdbx_strand_id
1 'polypeptide(L)'
;EQCGSYTFIPYMVSPQGKVFASDATLMRGIKDFLHTSFKIESLLTPLVDRLVKLLESVHIHSSEYLHEAIRREIRLAREHFTGQALSQELGRIQKRLDSVELLSPDIVMSLLLSYRDIP
;
A
#
# COMPACT_ATOMS: atom_id res chain seq x y z
N GLU A 1 -17.02 11.91 -4.48
CA GLU A 1 -16.46 11.11 -3.38
C GLU A 1 -16.43 9.65 -3.81
N GLN A 2 -15.25 9.02 -3.89
CA GLN A 2 -15.13 7.59 -4.17
C GLN A 2 -15.04 6.86 -2.83
N CYS A 3 -16.15 6.28 -2.41
CA CYS A 3 -16.21 5.34 -1.29
C CYS A 3 -15.24 4.18 -1.61
N GLY A 4 -14.38 3.81 -0.65
CA GLY A 4 -13.22 2.95 -0.86
C GLY A 4 -13.51 1.62 -1.57
N SER A 5 -12.53 1.13 -2.33
CA SER A 5 -12.60 -0.18 -2.98
C SER A 5 -12.51 -1.30 -1.94
N TYR A 6 -13.63 -1.93 -1.62
CA TYR A 6 -13.64 -3.12 -0.75
C TYR A 6 -13.18 -4.36 -1.52
N THR A 7 -12.22 -5.10 -0.95
CA THR A 7 -11.80 -6.41 -1.49
C THR A 7 -12.57 -7.52 -0.79
N PHE A 8 -13.48 -8.18 -1.52
CA PHE A 8 -14.14 -9.39 -1.04
C PHE A 8 -13.17 -10.59 -1.11
N ILE A 9 -13.06 -11.34 -0.01
CA ILE A 9 -12.16 -12.50 0.10
C ILE A 9 -13.02 -13.74 0.41
N PRO A 10 -13.32 -14.60 -0.60
CA PRO A 10 -14.00 -15.86 -0.35
C PRO A 10 -13.10 -16.79 0.47
N TYR A 11 -13.69 -17.49 1.44
CA TYR A 11 -13.00 -18.46 2.28
C TYR A 11 -13.89 -19.67 2.58
N MET A 12 -13.25 -20.75 3.03
CA MET A 12 -13.94 -21.95 3.53
C MET A 12 -13.33 -22.40 4.85
N VAL A 13 -14.13 -23.12 5.63
CA VAL A 13 -13.72 -23.71 6.92
C VAL A 13 -13.80 -25.22 6.81
N SER A 14 -12.69 -25.91 7.10
CA SER A 14 -12.67 -27.37 7.10
C SER A 14 -13.36 -27.94 8.35
N PRO A 15 -13.72 -29.24 8.37
CA PRO A 15 -14.30 -29.88 9.56
C PRO A 15 -13.41 -29.82 10.80
N GLN A 16 -12.08 -29.67 10.63
CA GLN A 16 -11.13 -29.51 11.74
C GLN A 16 -10.95 -28.03 12.15
N GLY A 17 -11.74 -27.11 11.58
CA GLY A 17 -11.71 -25.68 11.90
C GLY A 17 -10.60 -24.88 11.22
N LYS A 18 -9.91 -25.46 10.22
CA LYS A 18 -8.89 -24.72 9.45
C LYS A 18 -9.54 -23.82 8.41
N VAL A 19 -8.96 -22.64 8.18
CA VAL A 19 -9.52 -21.65 7.26
C VAL A 19 -8.62 -21.48 6.04
N PHE A 20 -9.22 -21.63 4.86
CA PHE A 20 -8.52 -21.55 3.58
C PHE A 20 -9.16 -20.49 2.70
N ALA A 21 -8.32 -19.77 1.94
CA ALA A 21 -8.79 -18.90 0.88
C ALA A 21 -9.40 -19.74 -0.23
N SER A 22 -10.52 -19.27 -0.78
CA SER A 22 -11.18 -19.93 -1.90
C SER A 22 -11.39 -19.00 -3.08
N ASP A 23 -11.43 -19.58 -4.27
CA ASP A 23 -12.01 -18.97 -5.46
C ASP A 23 -13.45 -19.51 -5.66
N ALA A 24 -14.34 -18.68 -6.19
CA ALA A 24 -15.73 -19.05 -6.49
C ALA A 24 -15.82 -20.21 -7.51
N THR A 25 -14.81 -20.34 -8.36
CA THR A 25 -14.66 -21.43 -9.33
C THR A 25 -14.27 -22.74 -8.65
N LEU A 26 -13.36 -22.70 -7.66
CA LEU A 26 -12.91 -23.86 -6.89
C LEU A 26 -14.01 -24.42 -5.98
N MET A 27 -14.80 -23.55 -5.33
CA MET A 27 -15.93 -24.01 -4.48
C MET A 27 -16.97 -24.82 -5.25
N ARG A 28 -17.16 -24.50 -6.53
CA ARG A 28 -18.10 -25.21 -7.40
C ARG A 28 -17.63 -26.64 -7.68
N GLY A 29 -16.34 -26.82 -7.98
CA GLY A 29 -15.75 -28.14 -8.17
C GLY A 29 -15.65 -28.97 -6.89
N ILE A 30 -15.32 -28.35 -5.75
CA ILE A 30 -15.17 -29.09 -4.48
C ILE A 30 -16.50 -29.68 -3.98
N LYS A 31 -17.63 -29.00 -4.23
CA LYS A 31 -18.96 -29.49 -3.86
C LYS A 31 -19.32 -30.82 -4.56
N ASP A 32 -18.74 -31.08 -5.73
CA ASP A 32 -18.98 -32.31 -6.49
C ASP A 32 -18.06 -33.47 -6.03
N PHE A 33 -17.01 -33.18 -5.24
CA PHE A 33 -16.00 -34.15 -4.79
C PHE A 33 -16.01 -34.40 -3.27
N LEU A 34 -17.13 -34.15 -2.58
CA LEU A 34 -17.26 -34.15 -1.11
C LEU A 34 -16.79 -35.42 -0.36
N HIS A 35 -16.52 -36.54 -1.05
CA HIS A 35 -15.92 -37.73 -0.45
C HIS A 35 -14.39 -37.70 -0.33
N THR A 36 -13.71 -36.77 -1.01
CA THR A 36 -12.23 -36.70 -1.12
C THR A 36 -11.65 -35.47 -0.43
N SER A 37 -12.34 -34.92 0.58
CA SER A 37 -12.01 -33.65 1.23
C SER A 37 -10.60 -33.62 1.85
N PHE A 38 -10.10 -34.75 2.33
CA PHE A 38 -8.82 -34.80 3.07
C PHE A 38 -7.57 -34.56 2.20
N LYS A 39 -7.60 -34.91 0.90
CA LYS A 39 -6.47 -34.66 -0.02
C LYS A 39 -6.48 -33.25 -0.62
N ILE A 40 -7.61 -32.55 -0.53
CA ILE A 40 -7.77 -31.24 -1.15
C ILE A 40 -7.15 -30.15 -0.26
N GLU A 41 -7.15 -30.30 1.06
CA GLU A 41 -6.58 -29.32 2.01
C GLU A 41 -5.12 -28.97 1.72
N SER A 42 -4.29 -29.93 1.29
CA SER A 42 -2.89 -29.66 0.95
C SER A 42 -2.71 -28.81 -0.32
N LEU A 43 -3.75 -28.68 -1.14
CA LEU A 43 -3.76 -27.88 -2.36
C LEU A 43 -4.37 -26.49 -2.13
N LEU A 44 -4.93 -26.23 -0.95
CA LEU A 44 -5.57 -24.96 -0.62
C LEU A 44 -4.60 -24.00 0.08
N THR A 45 -4.68 -22.72 -0.28
CA THR A 45 -3.91 -21.66 0.36
C THR A 45 -4.55 -21.29 1.70
N PRO A 46 -3.81 -21.32 2.83
CA PRO A 46 -4.29 -20.77 4.09
C PRO A 46 -4.78 -19.34 3.94
N LEU A 47 -5.91 -18.99 4.58
CA LEU A 47 -6.46 -17.64 4.46
C LEU A 47 -5.48 -16.56 4.94
N VAL A 48 -4.71 -16.87 5.99
CA VAL A 48 -3.69 -15.98 6.54
C VAL A 48 -2.65 -15.58 5.49
N ASP A 49 -2.17 -16.51 4.67
CA ASP A 49 -1.16 -16.22 3.65
C ASP A 49 -1.70 -15.28 2.56
N ARG A 50 -2.99 -15.42 2.22
CA ARG A 50 -3.65 -14.50 1.29
C ARG A 50 -3.79 -13.10 1.90
N LEU A 51 -4.13 -13.01 3.19
CA LEU A 51 -4.23 -11.74 3.89
C LEU A 51 -2.88 -11.03 3.98
N VAL A 52 -1.80 -11.76 4.31
CA VAL A 52 -0.43 -11.22 4.35
C VAL A 52 -0.07 -10.60 3.00
N LYS A 53 -0.25 -11.33 1.89
CA LYS A 53 0.04 -10.82 0.54
C LYS A 53 -0.77 -9.58 0.17
N LEU A 54 -2.06 -9.54 0.56
CA LEU A 54 -2.90 -8.36 0.32
C LEU A 54 -2.37 -7.16 1.11
N LEU A 55 -2.01 -7.35 2.38
CA LEU A 55 -1.49 -6.27 3.22
C LEU A 55 -0.11 -5.79 2.77
N GLU A 56 0.76 -6.68 2.29
CA GLU A 56 2.05 -6.31 1.68
C GLU A 56 1.85 -5.36 0.49
N SER A 57 0.87 -5.64 -0.38
CA SER A 57 0.57 -4.77 -1.52
C SER A 57 0.00 -3.40 -1.12
N VAL A 58 -0.73 -3.32 0.00
CA VAL A 58 -1.27 -2.06 0.53
C VAL A 58 -0.14 -1.14 0.98
N HIS A 59 0.88 -1.69 1.64
CA HIS A 59 2.03 -0.90 2.10
C HIS A 59 2.76 -0.23 0.90
N ILE A 60 2.95 -0.95 -0.20
CA ILE A 60 3.59 -0.42 -1.42
C ILE A 60 2.80 0.77 -2.00
N HIS A 61 1.48 0.62 -2.18
CA HIS A 61 0.64 1.71 -2.70
C HIS A 61 0.57 2.91 -1.75
N SER A 62 0.60 2.68 -0.45
CA SER A 62 0.63 3.76 0.54
C SER A 62 1.94 4.55 0.46
N SER A 63 3.08 3.88 0.27
CA SER A 63 4.38 4.55 0.15
C SER A 63 4.47 5.41 -1.11
N GLU A 64 4.05 4.90 -2.27
CA GLU A 64 4.04 5.67 -3.52
C GLU A 64 3.14 6.91 -3.42
N TYR A 65 1.96 6.76 -2.82
CA TYR A 65 1.04 7.86 -2.58
C TYR A 65 1.66 8.92 -1.65
N LEU A 66 2.31 8.50 -0.56
CA LEU A 66 2.99 9.40 0.37
C LEU A 66 4.12 10.16 -0.33
N HIS A 67 4.92 9.48 -1.16
CA HIS A 67 5.99 10.13 -1.93
C HIS A 67 5.44 11.14 -2.93
N GLU A 68 4.37 10.82 -3.65
CA GLU A 68 3.70 11.77 -4.53
C GLU A 68 3.11 12.96 -3.77
N ALA A 69 2.52 12.73 -2.59
CA ALA A 69 2.00 13.81 -1.75
C ALA A 69 3.11 14.79 -1.34
N ILE A 70 4.27 14.29 -0.89
CA ILE A 70 5.42 15.13 -0.54
C ILE A 70 5.95 15.90 -1.76
N ARG A 71 6.12 15.24 -2.90
CA ARG A 71 6.55 15.91 -4.14
C ARG A 71 5.59 17.01 -4.55
N ARG A 72 4.28 16.78 -4.40
CA ARG A 72 3.24 17.79 -4.64
C ARG A 72 3.39 18.96 -3.68
N GLU A 73 3.59 18.73 -2.39
CA GLU A 73 3.80 19.80 -1.41
C GLU A 73 5.03 20.65 -1.77
N ILE A 74 6.16 20.03 -2.14
CA ILE A 74 7.36 20.77 -2.58
C ILE A 74 7.05 21.63 -3.81
N ARG A 75 6.33 21.08 -4.80
CA ARG A 75 5.91 21.80 -6.00
C ARG A 75 5.05 23.01 -5.65
N LEU A 76 4.02 22.80 -4.82
CA LEU A 76 3.13 23.87 -4.36
C LEU A 76 3.89 24.93 -3.57
N ALA A 77 4.87 24.54 -2.74
CA ALA A 77 5.69 25.48 -2.00
C ALA A 77 6.46 26.42 -2.95
N ARG A 78 7.08 25.87 -4.02
CA ARG A 78 7.78 26.67 -5.04
C ARG A 78 6.85 27.58 -5.84
N GLU A 79 5.61 27.15 -6.07
CA GLU A 79 4.61 27.93 -6.79
C GLU A 79 4.10 29.12 -5.97
N HIS A 80 4.01 28.98 -4.63
CA HIS A 80 3.36 29.96 -3.76
C HIS A 80 4.32 30.82 -2.94
N PHE A 81 5.56 30.39 -2.75
CA PHE A 81 6.53 31.07 -1.88
C PHE A 81 7.87 31.31 -2.59
N THR A 82 8.58 32.35 -2.17
CA THR A 82 9.92 32.70 -2.66
C THR A 82 10.84 33.13 -1.50
N GLY A 83 12.15 33.18 -1.75
CA GLY A 83 13.14 33.67 -0.79
C GLY A 83 13.08 32.96 0.57
N GLN A 84 13.12 33.75 1.66
CA GLN A 84 13.08 33.23 3.02
C GLN A 84 11.79 32.46 3.33
N ALA A 85 10.64 32.87 2.77
CA ALA A 85 9.37 32.19 2.98
C ALA A 85 9.39 30.78 2.37
N LEU A 86 9.96 30.64 1.17
CA LEU A 86 10.15 29.32 0.56
C LEU A 86 11.06 28.43 1.41
N SER A 87 12.18 28.98 1.91
CA SER A 87 13.11 28.23 2.78
C SER A 87 12.42 27.70 4.04
N GLN A 88 11.54 28.51 4.66
CA GLN A 88 10.76 28.10 5.83
C GLN A 88 9.77 26.99 5.51
N GLU A 89 9.04 27.06 4.39
CA GLU A 89 8.10 26.02 3.99
C GLU A 89 8.79 24.71 3.62
N LEU A 90 9.89 24.77 2.87
CA LEU A 90 10.71 23.58 2.59
C LEU A 90 11.24 22.96 3.89
N GLY A 91 11.63 23.78 4.87
CA GLY A 91 12.05 23.30 6.18
C GLY A 91 10.92 22.63 6.98
N ARG A 92 9.67 23.09 6.84
CA ARG A 92 8.49 22.43 7.43
C ARG A 92 8.23 21.07 6.77
N ILE A 93 8.35 20.97 5.45
CA ILE A 93 8.24 19.71 4.72
C ILE A 93 9.35 18.74 5.15
N GLN A 94 10.61 19.22 5.21
CA GLN A 94 11.75 18.39 5.59
C GLN A 94 11.63 17.78 6.99
N LYS A 95 11.11 18.53 7.97
CA LYS A 95 10.84 18.03 9.33
C LYS A 95 9.82 16.90 9.41
N ARG A 96 9.01 16.70 8.37
CA ARG A 96 8.04 15.59 8.30
C ARG A 96 8.66 14.33 7.69
N LEU A 97 9.90 14.40 7.18
CA LEU A 97 10.61 13.30 6.55
C LEU A 97 11.45 12.48 7.54
N ASP A 98 11.14 12.52 8.84
CA ASP A 98 11.92 11.86 9.89
C ASP A 98 11.86 10.32 9.84
N SER A 99 10.97 9.73 9.03
CA SER A 99 10.90 8.29 8.80
C SER A 99 11.54 7.88 7.46
N VAL A 100 12.29 6.78 7.48
CA VAL A 100 12.98 6.23 6.29
C VAL A 100 12.00 5.93 5.15
N GLU A 101 10.76 5.56 5.48
CA GLU A 101 9.70 5.29 4.50
C GLU A 101 9.31 6.52 3.66
N LEU A 102 9.57 7.74 4.14
CA LEU A 102 9.23 8.98 3.43
C LEU A 102 10.41 9.57 2.65
N LEU A 103 11.61 9.01 2.82
CA LEU A 103 12.85 9.49 2.19
C LEU A 103 13.16 8.68 0.93
N SER A 104 12.81 9.24 -0.22
CA SER A 104 13.15 8.69 -1.54
C SER A 104 14.12 9.60 -2.32
N PRO A 105 14.96 9.04 -3.22
CA PRO A 105 15.94 9.83 -3.99
C PRO A 105 15.32 11.00 -4.76
N ASP A 106 14.12 10.83 -5.29
CA ASP A 106 13.41 11.86 -6.05
C ASP A 106 12.86 12.99 -5.16
N ILE A 107 12.45 12.71 -3.92
CA ILE A 107 12.10 13.74 -2.93
C ILE A 107 13.35 14.55 -2.56
N VAL A 108 14.47 13.87 -2.29
CA VAL A 108 15.75 14.53 -1.97
C VAL A 108 16.17 15.43 -3.12
N MET A 109 16.11 14.95 -4.36
CA MET A 109 16.44 15.76 -5.54
C MET A 109 15.53 16.98 -5.67
N SER A 110 14.22 16.81 -5.46
CA SER A 110 13.25 17.91 -5.51
C SER A 110 13.54 18.99 -4.45
N LEU A 111 13.88 18.58 -3.22
CA LEU A 111 14.29 19.52 -2.16
C LEU A 111 15.59 20.26 -2.54
N LEU A 112 16.63 19.54 -2.97
CA LEU A 112 17.91 20.15 -3.35
C LEU A 112 17.76 21.18 -4.46
N LEU A 113 16.97 20.87 -5.49
CA LEU A 113 16.67 21.83 -6.57
C LEU A 113 15.87 23.02 -6.05
N SER A 114 14.92 22.80 -5.16
CA SER A 114 14.10 23.87 -4.59
C SER A 114 14.92 24.84 -3.74
N TYR A 115 15.85 24.34 -2.92
CA TYR A 115 16.75 25.18 -2.13
C TYR A 115 17.76 25.93 -2.98
N ARG A 116 18.26 25.33 -4.06
CA ARG A 116 19.21 25.99 -4.98
C ARG A 116 18.61 27.23 -5.65
N ASP A 117 17.31 27.19 -5.93
CA ASP A 117 16.62 28.28 -6.62
C ASP A 117 16.27 29.45 -5.66
N ILE A 118 16.61 29.35 -4.36
CA ILE A 118 16.45 30.42 -3.38
C ILE A 118 17.67 31.34 -3.43
N PRO A 119 17.50 32.63 -3.76
CA PRO A 119 18.60 33.60 -3.81
C PRO A 119 19.15 33.98 -2.44
#